data_AF-A0A9D2IPB5-F1
#
_entry.id   AF-A0A9D2IPB5-F1
#
_cell.length_a   1.000
_cell.length_b   1.000
_cell.length_c   1.000
_cell.angle_alpha   90.00
_cell.angle_beta   90.00
_cell.angle_gamma   90.00
#
_symmetry.space_group_name_H-M   'P 1'
#
loop_
_entity.id
_entity.type
_entity.pdbx_description
1 polymer ?
#
loop_
_entity_poly.entity_id
_entity_poly.type
_entity_poly.pdbx_seq_one_letter_code
_entity_poly.pdbx_strand_id
1 'polypeptide(L)'
;MADTRDFLLEIGTEEMPSAPLMNAAQQLGGLVAKGLDAAGLAHGEVRVISTPRRLAALVSDVAVATDEIHEVKRGPKAAIAFDEGGRPTKAALGFARKCGADAADLVRRVDADG
;
A
#
# COMPACT_ATOMS: atom_id res chain seq x y z
N MET A 1 6.71 -10.29 9.28
CA MET A 1 5.80 -9.23 9.73
C MET A 1 6.43 -7.92 9.34
N ALA A 2 5.66 -7.00 8.75
CA ALA A 2 6.15 -5.66 8.45
C ALA A 2 6.60 -4.97 9.75
N ASP A 3 7.61 -4.10 9.68
CA ASP A 3 8.00 -3.24 10.80
C ASP A 3 6.84 -2.26 11.08
N THR A 4 6.46 -2.11 12.35
CA THR A 4 5.31 -1.29 12.77
C THR A 4 5.70 -0.31 13.86
N ARG A 5 4.99 0.82 13.91
CA ARG A 5 5.13 1.83 14.97
C ARG A 5 3.78 2.41 15.35
N ASP A 6 3.70 2.91 16.59
CA ASP A 6 2.56 3.72 16.99
C ASP A 6 2.61 5.08 16.30
N PHE A 7 1.45 5.53 15.83
CA PHE A 7 1.26 6.79 15.13
C PHE A 7 0.31 7.70 15.90
N LEU A 8 0.70 8.96 16.11
CA LEU A 8 -0.13 9.98 16.74
C LEU A 8 -0.44 11.09 15.74
N LEU A 9 -1.71 11.26 15.43
CA LEU A 9 -2.23 12.49 14.82
C LEU A 9 -2.81 13.37 15.91
N GLU A 10 -2.30 14.60 16.03
CA GLU A 10 -2.81 15.58 16.96
C GLU A 10 -3.17 16.89 16.24
N ILE A 11 -4.37 17.40 16.53
CA ILE A 11 -4.86 18.69 16.07
C ILE A 11 -5.06 19.58 17.30
N GLY A 12 -4.23 20.61 17.41
CA GLY A 12 -4.44 21.68 18.37
C GLY A 12 -5.58 22.59 17.92
N THR A 13 -6.47 22.94 18.85
CA THR A 13 -7.61 23.83 18.60
C THR A 13 -7.64 24.95 19.63
N GLU A 14 -8.35 26.03 19.30
CA GLU A 14 -8.88 26.91 20.35
C GLU A 14 -9.94 26.16 21.19
N GLU A 15 -10.49 26.82 22.20
CA GLU A 15 -11.47 26.19 23.09
C GLU A 15 -12.77 25.85 22.34
N MET A 16 -12.96 24.57 22.08
CA MET A 16 -14.11 24.02 21.39
C MET A 16 -15.27 23.80 22.35
N PRO A 17 -16.50 24.19 21.98
CA PRO A 17 -17.69 23.80 22.74
C PRO A 17 -17.87 22.27 22.74
N SER A 18 -18.49 21.73 23.79
CA SER A 18 -18.57 20.29 24.01
C SER A 18 -19.22 19.51 22.86
N ALA A 19 -20.32 20.03 22.30
CA ALA A 19 -21.06 19.34 21.24
C ALA A 19 -20.26 19.23 19.91
N PRO A 20 -19.68 20.33 19.36
CA PRO A 20 -18.75 20.25 18.24
C PRO A 20 -17.54 19.33 18.49
N LEU A 21 -16.95 19.39 19.69
CA LEU A 21 -15.80 18.53 20.04
C LEU A 21 -16.17 17.05 20.03
N MET A 22 -17.30 16.69 20.65
CA MET A 22 -17.79 15.31 20.66
C MET A 22 -18.11 14.81 19.25
N ASN A 23 -18.73 15.66 18.43
CA ASN A 23 -19.03 15.33 17.04
C ASN A 23 -17.75 15.12 16.21
N ALA A 24 -16.76 16.00 16.35
CA ALA A 24 -15.46 15.85 15.68
C ALA A 24 -14.71 14.59 16.14
N ALA A 25 -14.74 14.27 17.44
CA ALA A 25 -14.13 13.07 17.98
C ALA A 25 -14.78 11.78 17.45
N GLN A 26 -16.11 11.76 17.31
CA GLN A 26 -16.82 10.61 16.71
C GLN A 26 -16.43 10.37 15.25
N GLN A 27 -16.13 11.44 14.51
CA GLN A 27 -15.73 11.33 13.10
C GLN A 27 -14.25 10.97 12.92
N LEU A 28 -13.37 11.50 13.77
CA LEU A 28 -11.92 11.42 13.60
C LEU A 28 -11.42 9.99 13.45
N GLY A 29 -11.87 9.07 14.30
CA GLY A 29 -11.40 7.68 14.28
C GLY A 29 -11.66 7.00 12.93
N GLY A 30 -12.86 7.18 12.38
CA GLY A 30 -13.22 6.63 11.08
C GLY A 30 -12.48 7.29 9.92
N LEU A 31 -12.23 8.61 9.99
CA LEU A 31 -11.45 9.32 8.99
C LEU A 31 -9.99 8.86 8.96
N VAL A 32 -9.38 8.65 10.13
CA VAL A 32 -8.00 8.18 10.25
C VAL A 32 -7.86 6.74 9.74
N ALA A 33 -8.74 5.83 10.18
CA ALA A 33 -8.74 4.45 9.68
C ALA A 33 -8.86 4.40 8.15
N LYS A 34 -9.87 5.10 7.61
CA LYS A 34 -10.08 5.17 6.16
C LYS A 34 -8.88 5.76 5.40
N GLY A 35 -8.19 6.74 6.00
CA GLY A 35 -7.00 7.33 5.41
C GLY A 35 -5.83 6.35 5.33
N LEU A 36 -5.62 5.56 6.38
CA LEU A 36 -4.58 4.51 6.43
C LEU A 36 -4.91 3.37 5.46
N ASP A 37 -6.16 2.92 5.42
CA ASP A 37 -6.64 1.92 4.46
C ASP A 37 -6.39 2.37 3.01
N ALA A 38 -6.75 3.62 2.70
CA ALA A 38 -6.55 4.19 1.37
C ALA A 38 -5.06 4.34 1.01
N ALA A 39 -4.19 4.53 2.00
CA ALA A 39 -2.75 4.54 1.82
C ALA A 39 -2.15 3.13 1.67
N GLY A 40 -2.93 2.06 1.88
CA GLY A 40 -2.44 0.68 1.87
C GLY A 40 -1.55 0.34 3.06
N LEU A 41 -1.69 1.06 4.17
CA LEU A 41 -0.92 0.84 5.39
C LEU A 41 -1.75 -0.01 6.36
N ALA A 42 -1.28 -1.22 6.63
CA ALA A 42 -1.83 -2.01 7.72
C ALA A 42 -1.70 -1.26 9.05
N HIS A 43 -2.70 -1.36 9.90
CA HIS A 43 -2.72 -0.70 11.19
C HIS A 43 -3.52 -1.48 12.24
N GLY A 44 -3.21 -1.23 13.51
CA GLY A 44 -3.95 -1.75 14.65
C GLY A 44 -5.13 -0.87 15.06
N GLU A 45 -5.41 -0.85 16.35
CA GLU A 45 -6.51 -0.09 16.95
C GLU A 45 -6.34 1.42 16.75
N VAL A 46 -7.44 2.12 16.43
CA VAL A 46 -7.50 3.58 16.41
C VAL A 46 -8.23 4.07 17.66
N ARG A 47 -7.52 4.76 18.54
CA ARG A 47 -8.07 5.36 19.76
C ARG A 47 -8.15 6.87 19.63
N VAL A 48 -9.35 7.42 19.78
CA VAL A 48 -9.59 8.88 19.78
C VAL A 48 -9.53 9.43 21.21
N ILE A 49 -8.84 10.55 21.38
CA ILE A 49 -8.72 11.29 22.63
C ILE A 49 -9.02 12.76 22.35
N SER A 50 -9.78 13.42 23.22
CA SER A 50 -10.08 14.83 23.07
C SER A 50 -10.07 15.59 24.39
N THR A 51 -9.67 16.85 24.31
CA THR A 51 -9.82 17.89 25.34
C THR A 51 -10.37 19.15 24.66
N PRO A 52 -10.85 20.17 25.39
CA PRO A 52 -11.38 21.38 24.75
C PRO A 52 -10.43 22.07 23.76
N ARG A 53 -9.11 21.84 23.85
CA ARG A 53 -8.10 22.46 22.97
C ARG A 53 -7.32 21.45 22.13
N ARG A 54 -7.67 20.17 22.16
CA ARG A 54 -6.95 19.10 21.43
C ARG A 54 -7.90 18.02 20.96
N LEU A 55 -7.69 17.60 19.72
CA LEU A 55 -8.32 16.42 19.14
C LEU A 55 -7.23 15.50 18.60
N ALA A 56 -7.16 14.26 19.07
CA ALA A 56 -6.07 13.35 18.74
C ALA A 56 -6.58 11.94 18.41
N ALA A 57 -5.84 11.26 17.52
CA ALA A 57 -5.98 9.83 17.25
C ALA A 57 -4.61 9.16 17.45
N LEU A 58 -4.57 8.19 18.36
CA LEU A 58 -3.44 7.28 18.53
C LEU A 58 -3.77 5.98 17.81
N VAL A 59 -2.90 5.56 16.91
CA VAL A 59 -3.06 4.33 16.13
C VAL A 59 -1.92 3.39 16.45
N SER A 60 -2.23 2.20 16.93
CA SER A 60 -1.22 1.18 17.22
C SER A 60 -0.75 0.49 15.94
N ASP A 61 0.46 -0.05 15.95
CA ASP A 61 0.95 -0.99 14.94
C ASP A 61 0.80 -0.52 13.47
N VAL A 62 0.98 0.77 13.19
CA VAL A 62 0.96 1.27 11.81
C VAL A 62 2.21 0.80 11.09
N ALA A 63 2.01 0.13 9.95
CA ALA A 63 3.10 -0.31 9.08
C ALA A 63 3.94 0.89 8.63
N VAL A 64 5.27 0.75 8.70
CA VAL A 64 6.19 1.83 8.27
C VAL A 64 6.28 1.98 6.75
N ALA A 65 5.76 1.00 6.02
CA ALA A 65 5.68 0.95 4.57
C ALA A 65 4.45 0.12 4.15
N THR A 66 3.97 0.35 2.93
CA THR A 66 2.96 -0.51 2.32
C THR A 66 3.54 -1.89 2.03
N ASP A 67 2.70 -2.91 1.97
CA ASP A 67 3.14 -4.24 1.53
C ASP A 67 3.74 -4.18 0.12
N GLU A 68 4.80 -4.96 -0.08
CA GLU A 68 5.43 -5.08 -1.39
C GLU A 68 4.48 -5.79 -2.36
N ILE A 69 4.00 -5.07 -3.36
CA ILE A 69 3.12 -5.65 -4.37
C ILE A 69 3.98 -6.39 -5.39
N HIS A 70 4.06 -7.72 -5.26
CA HIS A 70 4.63 -8.57 -6.29
C HIS A 70 3.59 -8.82 -7.41
N GLU A 71 3.68 -8.07 -8.50
CA GLU A 71 2.83 -8.28 -9.68
C GLU A 71 3.49 -9.27 -10.65
N VAL A 72 2.84 -10.42 -10.89
CA VAL A 72 3.28 -11.38 -11.93
C VAL A 72 2.51 -11.10 -13.22
N LYS A 73 3.21 -10.59 -14.24
CA LYS A 73 2.64 -10.38 -15.58
C LYS A 73 2.94 -11.60 -16.46
N ARG A 74 1.90 -12.27 -16.96
CA ARG A 74 2.06 -13.36 -17.93
C ARG A 74 2.57 -12.79 -19.25
N GLY A 75 3.74 -13.27 -19.66
CA GLY A 75 4.38 -12.91 -20.91
C GLY A 75 3.90 -13.74 -22.11
N PRO A 76 4.44 -13.46 -23.31
CA PRO A 76 4.24 -14.31 -24.46
C PRO A 76 4.77 -15.74 -24.20
N LYS A 77 4.27 -16.74 -24.95
CA LYS A 77 4.75 -18.13 -24.81
C LYS A 77 6.27 -18.19 -24.93
N ALA A 78 6.91 -19.02 -24.10
CA ALA A 78 8.37 -19.12 -24.06
C ALA A 78 9.00 -19.36 -25.45
N ALA A 79 8.35 -20.15 -26.30
CA ALA A 79 8.78 -20.47 -27.66
C ALA A 79 8.81 -19.27 -28.62
N ILE A 80 8.06 -18.21 -28.36
CA ILE A 80 8.09 -16.97 -29.16
C ILE A 80 8.84 -15.85 -28.44
N ALA A 81 9.06 -15.97 -27.14
CA ALA A 81 9.80 -15.02 -26.32
C ALA A 81 11.32 -15.17 -26.50
N PHE A 82 11.81 -16.39 -26.75
CA PHE A 82 13.24 -16.66 -26.91
C PHE A 82 13.51 -17.45 -28.19
N ASP A 83 14.61 -17.14 -28.86
CA ASP A 83 15.09 -17.89 -30.02
C ASP A 83 15.78 -19.21 -29.62
N GLU A 84 16.18 -20.00 -30.62
CA GLU A 84 16.89 -21.28 -30.41
C GLU A 84 18.22 -21.11 -29.66
N GLY A 85 18.83 -19.93 -29.72
CA GLY A 85 20.05 -19.57 -28.98
C GLY A 85 19.78 -19.02 -27.57
N GLY A 86 18.52 -19.01 -27.13
CA GLY A 86 18.11 -18.48 -25.82
C GLY A 86 18.07 -16.95 -25.74
N ARG A 87 18.23 -16.24 -26.87
CA ARG A 87 18.23 -14.77 -26.91
C ARG A 87 16.79 -14.25 -26.95
N PRO A 88 16.49 -13.13 -26.27
CA PRO A 88 15.17 -12.54 -26.28
C PRO A 88 14.80 -12.04 -27.68
N THR A 89 13.60 -12.41 -28.14
CA THR A 89 13.06 -11.95 -29.42
C THR A 89 12.44 -10.55 -29.27
N LYS A 90 11.96 -9.99 -30.39
CA LYS A 90 11.16 -8.74 -30.36
C LYS A 90 9.93 -8.85 -29.45
N ALA A 91 9.33 -10.04 -29.33
CA ALA A 91 8.17 -10.24 -28.46
C ALA A 91 8.55 -10.13 -26.98
N ALA A 92 9.68 -10.73 -26.57
CA ALA A 92 10.21 -10.59 -25.21
C ALA A 92 10.66 -9.15 -24.91
N LEU A 93 11.39 -8.51 -25.83
CA LEU A 93 11.83 -7.12 -25.67
C LEU A 93 10.65 -6.15 -25.54
N GLY A 94 9.62 -6.33 -26.38
CA GLY A 94 8.40 -5.53 -26.31
C GLY A 94 7.63 -5.75 -25.00
N PHE A 95 7.57 -6.99 -24.52
CA PHE A 95 6.95 -7.32 -23.25
C PHE A 95 7.71 -6.75 -22.05
N ALA A 96 9.04 -6.90 -22.01
CA ALA A 96 9.91 -6.34 -20.97
C ALA A 96 9.75 -4.81 -20.90
N ARG A 97 9.82 -4.13 -22.05
CA ARG A 97 9.61 -2.68 -22.15
C ARG A 97 8.23 -2.26 -21.66
N LYS A 98 7.17 -3.01 -21.99
CA LYS A 98 5.81 -2.76 -21.49
C LYS A 98 5.72 -2.91 -19.97
N CYS A 99 6.52 -3.81 -19.39
CA CYS A 99 6.58 -4.04 -17.96
C CYS A 99 7.59 -3.14 -17.23
N GLY A 100 8.35 -2.30 -17.96
CA GLY A 100 9.38 -1.45 -17.38
C GLY A 100 10.62 -2.21 -16.89
N ALA A 101 10.85 -3.42 -17.40
CA ALA A 101 11.98 -4.28 -17.03
C ALA A 101 12.94 -4.50 -18.21
N ASP A 102 14.15 -5.00 -17.95
CA ASP A 102 15.03 -5.49 -19.01
C ASP A 102 14.58 -6.88 -19.48
N ALA A 103 14.90 -7.25 -20.71
CA ALA A 103 14.65 -8.61 -21.19
C ALA A 103 15.46 -9.66 -20.43
N ALA A 104 16.59 -9.28 -19.83
CA ALA A 104 17.38 -10.10 -18.92
C ALA A 104 16.64 -10.44 -17.61
N ASP A 105 15.69 -9.61 -17.19
CA ASP A 105 14.91 -9.82 -15.95
C ASP A 105 13.72 -10.79 -16.16
N LEU A 106 13.47 -11.22 -17.41
CA LEU A 106 12.37 -12.11 -17.73
C LEU A 106 12.65 -13.54 -17.29
N VAL A 107 11.75 -14.11 -16.49
CA VAL A 107 11.78 -15.52 -16.08
C VAL A 107 10.80 -16.37 -16.88
N ARG A 108 11.21 -17.59 -17.25
CA ARG A 108 10.29 -18.60 -17.78
C ARG A 108 9.64 -19.31 -16.59
N ARG A 109 8.31 -19.28 -16.51
CA ARG A 109 7.53 -20.06 -15.55
C ARG A 109 6.57 -20.98 -16.30
N VAL A 110 6.31 -22.14 -15.72
CA VAL A 110 5.25 -23.05 -16.13
C VAL A 110 4.05 -22.71 -15.26
N ASP A 111 2.94 -22.38 -15.88
CA ASP A 111 1.73 -22.04 -15.17
C ASP A 111 0.83 -23.28 -15.10
N ALA A 112 -0.08 -23.36 -14.13
CA ALA A 112 -0.93 -24.53 -13.93
C ALA A 112 -1.88 -24.85 -15.11
N ASP A 113 -2.02 -23.92 -16.06
CA ASP A 113 -2.89 -24.05 -17.23
C ASP A 113 -2.20 -24.66 -18.48
N GLY A 114 -0.91 -25.02 -18.38
CA GLY A 114 -0.14 -25.63 -19.48
C GLY A 114 0.69 -24.65 -20.30
#